data_AF-A0A2L2N736-F1
#
_entry.id   AF-A0A2L2N736-F1
#
_cell.length_a   1.000
_cell.length_b   1.000
_cell.length_c   1.000
_cell.angle_alpha   90.00
_cell.angle_beta   90.00
_cell.angle_gamma   90.00
#
_symmetry.space_group_name_H-M   'P 1'
#
loop_
_entity.id
_entity.type
_entity.pdbx_description
1 polymer ?
#
loop_
_entity_poly.entity_id
_entity_poly.type
_entity_poly.pdbx_seq_one_letter_code
_entity_poly.pdbx_strand_id
1 'polypeptide(L)' 'MNNQPDQKSYVPQETPCPICGSQNFIWGRTVGESASQWVYFRADGAGWGEGEKLRARKCLDCNNVQLFTYD' A
#
# COMPACT_ATOMS: atom_id res chain seq x y z
N MET A 1 4.77 24.79 25.97
CA MET A 1 4.41 24.76 24.54
C MET A 1 4.89 23.43 24.00
N ASN A 2 3.99 22.46 23.85
CA ASN A 2 4.32 21.13 23.34
C ASN A 2 4.26 21.18 21.82
N ASN A 3 5.42 21.35 21.18
CA ASN A 3 5.54 21.18 19.74
C ASN A 3 5.54 19.68 19.44
N GLN A 4 4.35 19.07 19.35
CA GLN A 4 4.23 17.79 18.66
C GLN A 4 4.57 18.07 17.19
N PRO A 5 5.54 17.35 16.59
CA PRO A 5 5.78 17.49 15.16
C PRO A 5 4.48 17.11 14.45
N ASP A 6 3.98 18.00 13.59
CA ASP A 6 2.89 17.69 12.66
C ASP A 6 3.25 16.37 11.98
N GLN A 7 2.55 15.30 12.35
CA GLN A 7 2.60 14.05 11.60
C GLN A 7 1.93 14.36 10.26
N LYS A 8 2.72 14.81 9.28
CA LYS A 8 2.28 14.86 7.89
C LYS A 8 1.69 13.49 7.56
N SER A 9 0.41 13.47 7.22
CA SER A 9 -0.25 12.25 6.76
C SER A 9 0.57 11.72 5.59
N TYR A 10 1.01 10.47 5.69
CA TYR A 10 1.69 9.83 4.57
C TYR A 10 0.65 9.65 3.47
N VAL A 11 0.78 10.39 2.37
CA VAL A 11 -0.07 10.22 1.19
C VAL A 11 0.68 9.32 0.23
N PRO A 12 0.28 8.04 0.06
CA PRO A 12 1.00 7.11 -0.80
C PRO A 12 1.16 7.65 -2.22
N GLN A 13 0.18 8.38 -2.71
CA GLN A 13 0.16 8.93 -4.07
C GLN A 13 1.22 10.02 -4.30
N GLU A 14 1.60 10.76 -3.26
CA GLU A 14 2.63 11.81 -3.33
C GLU A 14 4.03 11.29 -3.00
N THR A 15 4.12 10.06 -2.50
CA THR A 15 5.40 9.46 -2.11
C THR A 15 6.11 8.86 -3.33
N PRO A 16 7.35 9.28 -3.65
CA PRO A 16 8.12 8.72 -4.76
C PRO A 16 8.47 7.24 -4.58
N CYS A 17 8.91 6.59 -5.67
CA CYS A 17 9.33 5.20 -5.64
C CYS A 17 10.63 5.08 -4.83
N PRO A 18 10.70 4.21 -3.81
CA PRO A 18 11.89 4.10 -2.96
C PRO A 18 13.10 3.51 -3.69
N ILE A 19 12.89 2.89 -4.87
CA ILE A 19 13.96 2.27 -5.66
C ILE A 19 14.59 3.25 -6.65
N CYS A 20 13.78 4.10 -7.31
CA CYS A 20 14.27 4.95 -8.41
C CYS A 20 13.86 6.44 -8.31
N GLY A 21 13.10 6.84 -7.28
CA GLY A 21 12.63 8.22 -7.10
C GLY A 21 11.51 8.66 -8.04
N SER A 22 11.03 7.81 -8.94
CA SER A 22 9.93 8.15 -9.87
C SER A 22 8.58 8.31 -9.16
N GLN A 23 7.71 9.15 -9.73
CA GLN A 23 6.29 9.29 -9.35
C GLN A 23 5.33 8.67 -10.38
N ASN A 24 5.85 7.97 -11.39
CA ASN A 24 5.05 7.34 -12.44
C ASN A 24 4.55 5.96 -11.99
N PHE A 25 3.27 5.90 -11.59
CA PHE A 25 2.66 4.70 -11.03
C PHE A 25 1.33 4.35 -11.69
N ILE A 26 1.03 3.05 -11.68
CA ILE A 26 -0.33 2.54 -11.84
C ILE A 26 -0.79 1.88 -10.55
N TRP A 27 -2.03 2.17 -10.16
CA TRP A 27 -2.69 1.54 -9.02
C TRP A 27 -3.50 0.33 -9.44
N GLY A 28 -3.55 -0.68 -8.57
CA GLY A 28 -4.31 -1.90 -8.79
C GLY A 28 -4.61 -2.63 -7.49
N ARG A 29 -5.35 -3.73 -7.63
CA ARG A 29 -5.65 -4.67 -6.55
C ARG A 29 -4.67 -5.83 -6.55
N THR A 30 -4.37 -6.39 -5.38
CA THR A 30 -3.75 -7.72 -5.31
C THR A 30 -4.83 -8.79 -5.31
N VAL A 31 -4.70 -9.75 -6.21
CA VAL A 31 -5.66 -10.86 -6.38
C VAL A 31 -5.03 -12.17 -5.96
N GLY A 32 -5.83 -13.05 -5.37
CA GLY A 32 -5.44 -14.41 -5.00
C GLY A 32 -5.60 -15.39 -6.16
N GLU A 33 -6.09 -16.59 -5.86
CA GLU A 33 -6.28 -17.67 -6.84
C GLU A 33 -7.30 -17.32 -7.94
N SER A 34 -8.19 -16.37 -7.67
CA SER A 34 -9.13 -15.84 -8.64
C SER A 34 -9.13 -14.31 -8.66
N ALA A 35 -9.54 -13.72 -9.80
CA ALA A 35 -9.59 -12.28 -9.98
C ALA A 35 -10.60 -11.57 -9.03
N SER A 36 -11.54 -12.30 -8.42
CA SER A 36 -12.48 -11.76 -7.43
C SER A 36 -11.97 -11.88 -5.98
N GLN A 37 -10.99 -12.74 -5.73
CA GLN A 37 -10.44 -12.97 -4.41
C GLN A 37 -9.38 -11.93 -4.07
N TRP A 38 -9.59 -11.21 -2.98
CA TRP A 38 -8.62 -10.25 -2.43
C TRP A 38 -7.56 -10.97 -1.61
N VAL A 39 -6.33 -10.47 -1.70
CA VAL A 39 -5.31 -10.71 -0.66
C VAL A 39 -5.51 -9.69 0.46
N TYR A 40 -5.31 -10.14 1.69
CA TYR A 40 -5.47 -9.31 2.89
C TYR A 40 -4.14 -9.21 3.63
N PHE A 41 -3.83 -8.02 4.14
CA PHE A 41 -2.91 -7.90 5.25
C PHE A 41 -3.61 -8.41 6.51
N ARG A 42 -2.90 -9.20 7.31
CA ARG A 42 -3.39 -9.71 8.58
C ARG A 42 -2.22 -9.70 9.57
N ALA A 43 -2.41 -9.04 10.70
CA ALA A 43 -1.42 -9.07 11.78
C ALA A 43 -1.35 -10.46 12.40
N ASP A 44 -0.20 -10.78 12.99
CA ASP A 44 -0.01 -12.04 13.70
C ASP A 44 -1.05 -12.19 14.83
N GLY A 45 -1.66 -13.37 14.91
CA GLY A 45 -2.70 -13.67 15.91
C GLY A 45 -4.11 -13.18 15.57
N ALA A 46 -4.29 -12.41 14.49
CA ALA A 46 -5.62 -11.94 14.11
C ALA A 46 -6.50 -13.06 13.53
N GLY A 47 -7.79 -12.99 13.85
CA GLY A 47 -8.81 -13.97 13.49
C GLY A 47 -9.27 -13.88 12.03
N TRP A 48 -10.19 -14.78 11.69
CA TRP A 48 -10.92 -14.70 10.41
C TRP A 48 -11.82 -13.47 10.41
N GLY A 49 -11.63 -12.58 9.42
CA GLY A 49 -12.39 -11.33 9.28
C GLY A 49 -11.65 -10.08 9.77
N GLU A 50 -10.52 -10.23 10.47
CA GLU A 50 -9.73 -9.12 11.03
C GLU A 50 -8.60 -8.63 10.11
N GLY A 51 -8.75 -8.83 8.79
CA GLY A 51 -7.76 -8.44 7.79
C GLY A 51 -8.20 -7.25 6.94
N GLU A 52 -7.23 -6.50 6.44
CA GLU A 52 -7.45 -5.36 5.55
C GLU A 52 -7.14 -5.74 4.10
N LYS A 53 -8.00 -5.36 3.15
CA LYS A 53 -7.75 -5.64 1.73
C LYS A 53 -6.46 -4.95 1.29
N LEU A 54 -5.64 -5.69 0.56
CA LEU A 54 -4.37 -5.19 0.08
C LEU A 54 -4.53 -4.63 -1.34
N ARG A 55 -4.05 -3.40 -1.56
CA ARG A 55 -3.89 -2.78 -2.86
C ARG A 55 -2.41 -2.68 -3.20
N ALA A 56 -2.11 -2.55 -4.47
CA ALA A 56 -0.75 -2.39 -4.95
C ALA A 56 -0.63 -1.15 -5.84
N ARG A 57 0.55 -0.56 -5.88
CA ARG A 57 0.97 0.27 -7.01
C ARG A 57 2.22 -0.31 -7.64
N LYS A 58 2.30 -0.25 -8.96
CA LYS A 58 3.49 -0.62 -9.72
C LYS A 58 4.11 0.65 -10.29
N CYS A 59 5.40 0.87 -10.01
CA CYS A 59 6.18 1.90 -10.68
C CYS A 59 6.40 1.50 -12.14
N LEU A 60 6.04 2.37 -13.08
CA LEU A 60 6.16 2.06 -14.50
C LEU A 60 7.60 2.17 -15.02
N ASP A 61 8.46 2.90 -14.30
CA ASP A 61 9.84 3.15 -14.74
C ASP A 61 10.83 2.06 -14.27
N CYS A 62 10.63 1.49 -13.08
CA CYS A 62 11.52 0.46 -12.51
C CYS A 62 10.82 -0.86 -12.16
N ASN A 63 9.51 -0.98 -12.42
CA ASN A 63 8.69 -2.15 -12.11
C ASN A 63 8.59 -2.53 -10.63
N ASN A 64 9.08 -1.69 -9.70
CA ASN A 64 8.89 -1.91 -8.27
C ASN A 64 7.40 -1.91 -7.90
N VAL A 65 6.98 -2.92 -7.14
CA VAL A 65 5.60 -3.07 -6.64
C VAL A 65 5.59 -2.76 -5.16
N GLN A 66 4.67 -1.89 -4.73
CA GLN A 66 4.46 -1.53 -3.33
C GLN A 66 3.05 -1.89 -2.93
N LEU A 67 2.90 -2.40 -1.70
CA LEU A 67 1.66 -2.92 -1.14
C LEU A 67 1.16 -2.00 -0.03
N PHE A 68 -0.15 -1.79 0.03
CA PHE A 68 -0.82 -0.89 0.98
C PHE A 68 -2.14 -1.50 1.44
N THR A 69 -2.55 -1.23 2.67
CA THR A 69 -3.93 -1.43 3.10
C THR A 69 -4.81 -0.25 2.65
N TYR A 70 -6.12 -0.36 2.86
CA TYR A 70 -7.03 0.79 2.67
C TYR A 70 -6.98 1.67 3.93
N ASP A 71 -7.17 2.98 3.75
CA ASP A 71 -7.43 3.90 4.85
C ASP A 71 -8.86 3.71 5.40
#